data_AF-A0A7G8BGP8-F1
#
_entry.id   AF-A0A7G8BGP8-F1
#
_cell.length_a   1.000
_cell.length_b   1.000
_cell.length_c   1.000
_cell.angle_alpha   90.00
_cell.angle_beta   90.00
_cell.angle_gamma   90.00
#
_symmetry.space_group_name_H-M   'P 1'
#
loop_
_entity.id
_entity.type
_entity.pdbx_description
1 polymer ?
#
loop_
_entity_poly.entity_id
_entity_poly.type
_entity_poly.pdbx_seq_one_letter_code
_entity_poly.pdbx_strand_id
1 'polypeptide(L)'
;MKSLTDPTKLKPINKKDDLLQVIIETPAGSRNKFAYDPDQGIFALKKVLPAGMVFPYDFGFLPQTIAPDGDPLDVLLLMDEPAFPGCAVHARLIGVIEGEQLDGKKKIRNDRCRCCRSQSHVR
;
A
#
# COMPACT_ATOMS: atom_id res chain seq x y z
N MET A 1 7.48 -3.18 -27.37
CA MET A 1 7.79 -3.89 -26.11
C MET A 1 6.93 -3.27 -25.02
N LYS A 2 6.00 -4.01 -24.38
CA LYS A 2 5.31 -3.49 -23.20
C LYS A 2 6.25 -3.70 -22.01
N SER A 3 6.94 -2.63 -21.60
CA SER A 3 7.68 -2.59 -20.33
C SER A 3 6.74 -2.92 -19.16
N LEU A 4 7.30 -3.33 -18.01
CA LEU A 4 6.54 -3.30 -16.76
C LEU A 4 5.85 -1.93 -16.64
N THR A 5 4.55 -1.96 -16.39
CA THR A 5 3.73 -0.74 -16.30
C THR A 5 4.02 -0.06 -14.98
N ASP A 6 4.16 1.27 -15.02
CA ASP A 6 4.31 2.11 -13.83
C ASP A 6 3.10 1.94 -12.89
N PRO A 7 3.27 1.40 -11.67
CA PRO A 7 2.18 1.11 -10.75
C PRO A 7 1.39 2.36 -10.36
N THR A 8 1.99 3.55 -10.37
CA THR A 8 1.30 4.80 -10.01
C THR A 8 0.22 5.21 -11.02
N LYS A 9 0.35 4.73 -12.26
CA LYS A 9 -0.55 5.04 -13.38
C LYS A 9 -1.67 4.01 -13.54
N LEU A 10 -1.69 2.95 -12.73
CA LEU A 10 -2.77 1.97 -12.74
C LEU A 10 -4.08 2.61 -12.28
N LYS A 11 -5.21 2.04 -12.69
CA LYS A 11 -6.51 2.56 -12.25
C LYS A 11 -6.75 2.13 -10.80
N PRO A 12 -7.18 3.05 -9.92
CA PRO A 12 -7.40 2.74 -8.51
C PRO A 12 -8.54 1.75 -8.29
N ILE A 13 -9.52 1.73 -9.20
CA ILE A 13 -10.68 0.85 -9.13
C ILE A 13 -10.73 0.00 -10.39
N ASN A 14 -10.85 -1.31 -10.21
CA ASN A 14 -11.11 -2.22 -11.31
C ASN A 14 -12.61 -2.17 -11.69
N LYS A 15 -12.88 -1.79 -12.94
CA LYS A 15 -14.26 -1.59 -13.44
C LYS A 15 -15.11 -2.87 -13.46
N LYS A 16 -14.51 -4.06 -13.43
CA LYS A 16 -15.25 -5.32 -13.55
C LYS A 16 -15.90 -5.75 -12.24
N ASP A 17 -15.25 -5.48 -11.12
CA ASP A 17 -15.61 -5.98 -9.79
C ASP A 17 -15.82 -4.85 -8.76
N ASP A 18 -15.59 -3.59 -9.15
CA ASP A 18 -15.70 -2.39 -8.30
C ASP A 18 -14.82 -2.48 -7.04
N LEU A 19 -13.63 -3.08 -7.20
CA LEU A 19 -12.66 -3.28 -6.14
C LEU A 19 -11.49 -2.31 -6.28
N LEU A 20 -10.93 -1.92 -5.13
CA LEU A 20 -9.70 -1.14 -5.08
C LEU A 20 -8.52 -1.99 -5.54
N GLN A 21 -7.65 -1.42 -6.34
CA GLN A 21 -6.39 -2.02 -6.79
C GLN A 21 -5.25 -1.45 -5.96
N VAL A 22 -4.81 -2.21 -4.95
CA VAL A 22 -3.76 -1.81 -4.01
C VAL A 22 -2.43 -2.38 -4.48
N ILE A 23 -1.40 -1.55 -4.57
CA ILE A 23 -0.04 -2.00 -4.93
C ILE A 23 0.75 -2.22 -3.65
N ILE A 24 1.21 -3.45 -3.43
CA ILE A 24 1.92 -3.84 -2.22
C ILE A 24 3.33 -3.28 -2.25
N GLU A 25 3.72 -2.59 -1.18
CA GLU A 25 5.10 -2.15 -0.96
C GLU A 25 5.78 -3.08 0.04
N THR A 26 5.22 -3.20 1.24
CA THR A 26 5.83 -3.95 2.34
C THR A 26 4.92 -5.09 2.79
N PRO A 27 5.36 -6.35 2.64
CA PRO A 27 4.57 -7.49 3.09
C PRO A 27 4.42 -7.60 4.60
N ALA A 28 3.33 -8.22 5.05
CA ALA A 28 3.16 -8.61 6.45
C ALA A 28 4.32 -9.52 6.91
N GLY A 29 4.71 -9.40 8.19
CA GLY A 29 5.81 -10.15 8.79
C GLY A 29 7.21 -9.65 8.39
N SER A 30 7.33 -8.77 7.40
CA SER A 30 8.61 -8.19 6.99
C SER A 30 9.17 -7.23 8.04
N ARG A 31 10.49 -7.23 8.22
CA ARG A 31 11.23 -6.16 8.90
C ARG A 31 11.66 -5.05 7.94
N ASN A 32 11.70 -5.36 6.66
CA ASN A 32 12.14 -4.47 5.61
C ASN A 32 10.97 -3.62 5.16
N LYS A 33 11.07 -2.30 5.35
CA LYS A 33 10.17 -1.31 4.77
C LYS A 33 10.64 -1.01 3.35
N PHE A 34 9.91 -1.54 2.38
CA PHE A 34 10.07 -1.17 0.98
C PHE A 34 9.13 0.00 0.66
N ALA A 35 9.49 0.78 -0.35
CA ALA A 35 8.61 1.76 -0.97
C ALA A 35 8.91 1.86 -2.46
N TYR A 36 7.89 2.21 -3.25
CA TYR A 36 8.07 2.48 -4.66
C TYR A 36 8.78 3.83 -4.86
N ASP A 37 9.80 3.82 -5.71
CA ASP A 37 10.54 5.00 -6.15
C ASP A 37 10.04 5.37 -7.56
N PRO A 38 9.22 6.43 -7.71
CA PRO A 38 8.65 6.81 -8.99
C PRO A 38 9.67 7.36 -9.98
N ASP A 39 10.79 7.91 -9.51
CA ASP A 39 11.85 8.45 -10.36
C ASP A 39 12.66 7.32 -11.01
N GLN A 40 12.94 6.27 -10.22
CA GLN A 40 13.70 5.10 -10.68
C GLN A 40 12.81 3.99 -11.28
N GLY A 41 11.52 4.00 -10.96
CA GLY A 41 10.57 2.95 -11.39
C GLY A 41 10.78 1.61 -10.70
N ILE A 42 11.28 1.59 -9.45
CA ILE A 42 11.62 0.36 -8.71
C ILE A 42 11.06 0.37 -7.29
N PHE A 43 10.94 -0.81 -6.68
CA PHE A 43 10.71 -0.92 -5.23
C PHE A 43 12.05 -0.94 -4.51
N ALA A 44 12.30 0.07 -3.70
CA ALA A 44 13.55 0.24 -2.97
C ALA A 44 13.36 -0.01 -1.47
N LEU A 45 14.36 -0.61 -0.84
CA LEU A 45 14.42 -0.74 0.62
C LEU A 45 14.67 0.64 1.24
N LYS A 46 13.69 1.20 1.95
CA LYS A 46 13.82 2.51 2.62
C LYS A 46 14.40 2.38 4.03
N LYS A 47 14.02 1.33 4.77
CA LYS A 47 14.46 1.13 6.16
C LYS A 47 14.34 -0.32 6.59
N VAL A 48 15.22 -0.76 7.48
CA VAL A 48 15.06 -2.01 8.23
C VAL A 48 14.58 -1.68 9.65
N LEU A 49 13.49 -2.30 10.08
CA LEU A 49 12.96 -2.13 11.43
C LEU A 49 13.88 -2.76 12.49
N PRO A 50 13.91 -2.22 13.72
CA PRO A 50 14.64 -2.81 14.84
C PRO A 50 14.32 -4.30 15.04
N ALA A 51 15.24 -5.02 15.68
CA ALA A 51 15.00 -6.42 16.02
C ALA A 51 13.74 -6.56 16.89
N GLY A 52 12.91 -7.56 16.59
CA GLY A 52 11.64 -7.78 17.28
C GLY A 52 10.45 -6.96 16.76
N MET A 53 10.64 -6.03 15.83
CA MET A 53 9.56 -5.29 15.17
C MET A 53 9.34 -5.79 13.74
N VAL A 54 8.08 -6.01 13.37
CA VAL A 54 7.65 -6.39 12.02
C VAL A 54 6.40 -5.60 11.64
N PHE A 55 6.12 -5.50 10.34
CA PHE A 55 4.83 -5.00 9.86
C PHE A 55 3.76 -6.08 10.11
N PRO A 56 2.69 -5.80 10.88
CA PRO A 56 1.70 -6.82 11.23
C PRO A 56 0.76 -7.18 10.07
N TYR A 57 0.66 -6.33 9.05
CA TYR A 57 -0.19 -6.49 7.87
C TYR A 57 0.56 -5.99 6.64
N ASP A 58 0.07 -6.33 5.45
CA ASP A 58 0.61 -5.79 4.21
C ASP A 58 0.33 -4.29 4.12
N PHE A 59 1.34 -3.54 3.72
CA PHE A 59 1.26 -2.12 3.41
C PHE A 59 1.45 -1.91 1.93
N GLY A 60 0.62 -1.05 1.37
CA GLY A 60 0.70 -0.63 -0.01
C GLY A 60 0.08 0.74 -0.20
N PHE A 61 -0.08 1.12 -1.45
CA PHE A 61 -0.72 2.38 -1.81
C PHE A 61 -1.81 2.20 -2.86
N LEU A 62 -2.71 3.18 -2.94
CA LEU A 62 -3.74 3.26 -3.97
C LEU A 62 -3.26 4.14 -5.14
N PRO A 63 -3.08 3.59 -6.36
CA PRO A 63 -2.66 4.35 -7.54
C PRO A 63 -3.56 5.54 -7.87
N GLN A 64 -3.03 6.54 -8.58
CA GLN A 64 -3.76 7.74 -9.01
C GLN A 64 -4.53 8.46 -7.89
N THR A 65 -4.02 8.38 -6.65
CA THR A 65 -4.51 9.20 -5.53
C THR A 65 -3.38 10.09 -5.05
N ILE A 66 -3.74 11.18 -4.38
CA ILE A 66 -2.80 12.12 -3.77
C ILE A 66 -3.35 12.42 -2.37
N ALA A 67 -2.60 12.04 -1.35
CA ALA A 67 -2.86 12.37 0.03
C ALA A 67 -2.32 13.79 0.35
N PRO A 68 -2.66 14.37 1.52
CA PRO A 68 -2.24 15.74 1.88
C PRO A 68 -0.73 15.96 1.97
N ASP A 69 0.06 14.89 2.10
CA ASP A 69 1.52 14.90 2.08
C ASP A 69 2.12 14.86 0.66
N GLY A 70 1.28 14.68 -0.37
CA GLY A 70 1.69 14.64 -1.77
C GLY A 70 1.96 13.22 -2.30
N ASP A 71 1.96 12.22 -1.42
CA ASP A 71 2.16 10.82 -1.80
C ASP A 71 0.83 10.13 -2.12
N PRO A 72 0.83 8.99 -2.83
CA PRO A 72 -0.37 8.17 -2.98
C PRO A 72 -0.94 7.73 -1.63
N LEU A 73 -2.25 7.55 -1.56
CA LEU A 73 -2.94 7.19 -0.32
C LEU A 73 -2.48 5.82 0.20
N ASP A 74 -2.00 5.80 1.44
CA ASP A 74 -1.57 4.60 2.14
C ASP A 74 -2.74 3.64 2.40
N VAL A 75 -2.49 2.35 2.17
CA VAL A 75 -3.44 1.26 2.41
C VAL A 75 -2.81 0.19 3.30
N LEU A 76 -3.51 -0.12 4.39
CA LEU A 76 -3.29 -1.30 5.21
C LEU A 76 -4.20 -2.42 4.71
N LEU A 77 -3.62 -3.54 4.29
CA LEU A 77 -4.37 -4.65 3.71
C LEU A 77 -4.40 -5.85 4.66
N LEU A 78 -5.61 -6.27 5.03
CA LEU A 78 -5.85 -7.45 5.85
C LEU A 78 -5.97 -8.68 4.95
N MET A 79 -5.02 -9.60 5.08
CA MET A 79 -4.95 -10.88 4.37
C MET A 79 -4.41 -11.98 5.30
N ASP A 80 -4.72 -13.23 4.97
CA ASP A 80 -4.26 -14.38 5.76
C ASP A 80 -2.77 -14.70 5.52
N GLU A 81 -2.28 -14.45 4.30
CA GLU A 81 -0.89 -14.70 3.90
C GLU A 81 -0.32 -13.45 3.19
N PRO A 82 0.92 -13.03 3.53
CA PRO A 82 1.57 -11.88 2.91
C PRO A 82 1.71 -12.02 1.39
N ALA A 83 1.66 -10.87 0.72
CA ALA A 83 2.00 -10.77 -0.70
C ALA A 83 3.51 -10.47 -0.89
N PHE A 84 3.89 -10.01 -2.08
CA PHE A 84 5.25 -9.57 -2.39
C PHE A 84 5.25 -8.13 -2.94
N PRO A 85 6.35 -7.37 -2.79
CA PRO A 85 6.45 -5.99 -3.29
C PRO A 85 6.18 -5.90 -4.79
N GLY A 86 5.38 -4.92 -5.21
CA GLY A 86 4.96 -4.70 -6.59
C GLY A 86 3.78 -5.55 -7.06
N CYS A 87 3.24 -6.43 -6.22
CA CYS A 87 2.01 -7.14 -6.52
C CYS A 87 0.80 -6.19 -6.45
N ALA A 88 -0.12 -6.31 -7.40
CA ALA A 88 -1.42 -5.64 -7.34
C ALA A 88 -2.46 -6.58 -6.71
N VAL A 89 -3.13 -6.14 -5.65
CA VAL A 89 -4.16 -6.90 -4.93
C VAL A 89 -5.50 -6.17 -5.01
N HIS A 90 -6.55 -6.90 -5.36
CA HIS A 90 -7.91 -6.37 -5.34
C HIS A 90 -8.51 -6.47 -3.93
N ALA A 91 -9.00 -5.34 -3.44
CA ALA A 91 -9.42 -5.20 -2.07
C ALA A 91 -10.72 -4.38 -1.95
N ARG A 92 -11.50 -4.69 -0.92
CA ARG A 92 -12.67 -3.92 -0.52
C ARG A 92 -12.27 -2.97 0.61
N LEU A 93 -12.66 -1.70 0.50
CA LEU A 93 -12.53 -0.74 1.59
C LEU A 93 -13.43 -1.16 2.75
N ILE A 94 -12.87 -1.22 3.96
CA ILE A 94 -13.61 -1.54 5.19
C ILE A 94 -13.69 -0.32 6.11
N GLY A 95 -12.68 0.55 6.11
CA GLY A 95 -12.69 1.76 6.90
C GLY A 95 -11.46 2.62 6.68
N VAL A 96 -11.37 3.72 7.43
CA VAL A 96 -10.27 4.67 7.39
C VAL A 96 -9.74 4.86 8.81
N ILE A 97 -8.42 4.84 8.97
CA ILE A 97 -7.73 5.28 10.19
C ILE A 97 -7.36 6.73 9.96
N GLU A 98 -7.94 7.64 10.72
CA GLU A 98 -7.51 9.04 10.71
C GLU A 98 -6.29 9.19 11.63
N GLY A 99 -5.24 9.82 11.12
CA GLY A 99 -3.97 9.95 11.83
C GLY A 99 -3.34 11.32 11.63
N GLU A 100 -2.79 11.88 12.70
CA GLU A 100 -1.91 13.06 12.60
C GLU A 100 -0.46 12.61 12.85
N GLN A 101 0.42 12.86 11.89
CA GLN A 101 1.86 12.65 12.04
C GLN A 101 2.55 13.99 12.32
N LEU A 102 3.51 13.97 13.24
CA LEU A 102 4.39 15.12 13.47
C LEU A 102 5.59 15.02 12.54
N ASP A 103 5.72 16.00 11.65
CA ASP A 103 6.95 16.23 10.89
C ASP A 103 7.66 17.49 11.46
N GLY A 104 8.66 17.25 12.30
CA GLY A 104 9.30 18.29 13.11
C GLY A 104 8.31 18.95 14.08
N LYS A 105 7.95 20.22 13.83
CA LYS A 105 6.98 21.00 14.63
C LYS A 105 5.59 21.08 14.00
N LYS A 106 5.39 20.58 12.77
CA LYS A 106 4.11 20.65 12.06
C LYS A 106 3.36 19.34 12.20
N LYS A 107 2.07 19.43 12.51
CA LYS A 107 1.12 18.31 12.41
C LYS A 107 0.66 18.21 10.95
N ILE A 108 0.83 17.04 10.35
CA ILE A 108 0.36 16.73 9.01
C ILE A 108 -0.68 15.61 9.15
N ARG A 109 -1.81 15.76 8.47
CA ARG A 109 -2.85 14.73 8.41
C ARG A 109 -2.37 13.61 7.48
N ASN A 110 -2.33 12.39 8.01
CA ASN A 110 -1.95 11.18 7.30
C ASN A 110 -3.00 10.09 7.59
N ASP A 111 -4.10 10.14 6.84
CA ASP A 111 -5.15 9.16 6.93
C ASP A 111 -4.77 7.90 6.14
N ARG A 112 -5.05 6.72 6.71
CA ARG A 112 -4.77 5.44 6.07
C ARG A 112 -6.04 4.68 5.81
N CYS A 113 -6.22 4.17 4.59
CA CYS A 113 -7.32 3.28 4.30
C CYS A 113 -7.04 1.88 4.88
N ARG A 114 -8.05 1.26 5.50
CA ARG A 114 -8.06 -0.18 5.79
C ARG A 114 -8.88 -0.90 4.74
N CYS A 115 -8.24 -1.84 4.07
CA CYS A 115 -8.91 -2.70 3.11
C CYS A 115 -8.75 -4.17 3.54
N CYS A 116 -9.69 -5.01 3.13
CA CYS A 116 -9.53 -6.46 3.18
C CYS A 116 -9.51 -6.98 1.76
N ARG A 117 -8.67 -7.98 1.48
CA ARG A 117 -8.69 -8.65 0.19
C ARG A 117 -10.10 -9.16 -0.10
N SER A 118 -10.61 -8.88 -1.31
CA SER A 118 -11.90 -9.45 -1.69
C SER A 118 -11.73 -10.97 -1.75
N GLN A 119 -12.50 -11.70 -0.95
CA GLN A 119 -12.42 -13.15 -0.82
C GLN A 119 -12.18 -13.86 -2.17
N SER A 120 -11.11 -14.66 -2.23
CA SER A 120 -11.05 -15.84 -3.09
C SER A 120 -10.76 -17.04 -2.20
N HIS A 121 -11.50 -17.17 -1.10
CA HIS A 121 -11.62 -18.48 -0.47
C HIS A 121 -12.52 -19.29 -1.39
N VAL A 122 -11.92 -20.25 -2.07
CA VAL A 122 -12.60 -21.34 -2.75
C VAL A 122 -13.61 -21.92 -1.76
N ARG A 123 -14.89 -21.85 -2.11
CA ARG A 123 -15.92 -22.70 -1.50
C ARG A 123 -15.77 -24.12 -2.01
#